data_AF-A0A8I6Z7L2-F1
#
_entry.id   AF-A0A8I6Z7L2-F1
#
_cell.length_a   1.000
_cell.length_b   1.000
_cell.length_c   1.000
_cell.angle_alpha   90.00
_cell.angle_beta   90.00
_cell.angle_gamma   90.00
#
_symmetry.space_group_name_H-M   'P 1'
#
loop_
_entity.id
_entity.type
_entity.pdbx_description
1 polymer ?
#
loop_
_entity_poly.entity_id
_entity_poly.type
_entity_poly.pdbx_seq_one_letter_code
_entity_poly.pdbx_strand_id
1 'polypeptide(L)'
;MPRRSRKRGATVALAPPARRPRPGIEYRARSDEAWYGARVAVQDGLLRVMFETFSEDADEWYDPGADFASPGDVDALRARFRRESLPLDDARCGDLRPGDMLCLACGIPGDGDGDAKELKYYDAVLETVERAAHDTVDGVEQCPCRFTVRFTEGPRRGCQDEVGVEVVCCVPDSPIQDPALSEFLDDVTNRFGEDQRTATAASQPAAPTPSSERRYSSSN
;
A
#
# COMPACT_ATOMS: atom_id res chain seq x y z
N MET A 1 -9.92 -35.38 -61.94
CA MET A 1 -8.94 -34.88 -60.95
C MET A 1 -8.27 -33.65 -61.57
N PRO A 2 -8.03 -32.50 -60.89
CA PRO A 2 -7.91 -32.31 -59.44
C PRO A 2 -8.43 -30.95 -58.86
N ARG A 3 -8.24 -30.82 -57.54
CA ARG A 3 -8.12 -29.64 -56.64
C ARG A 3 -9.34 -28.76 -56.29
N ARG A 4 -9.99 -29.15 -55.19
CA ARG A 4 -10.76 -28.25 -54.30
C ARG A 4 -9.84 -27.21 -53.67
N SER A 5 -10.11 -25.92 -53.88
CA SER A 5 -9.54 -24.83 -53.09
C SER A 5 -10.41 -24.60 -51.85
N ARG A 6 -9.90 -24.99 -50.67
CA ARG A 6 -10.44 -24.59 -49.36
C ARG A 6 -10.21 -23.09 -49.17
N LYS A 7 -11.27 -22.28 -49.18
CA LYS A 7 -11.23 -20.91 -48.64
C LYS A 7 -10.99 -21.02 -47.13
N ARG A 8 -9.86 -20.48 -46.66
CA ARG A 8 -9.54 -20.33 -45.24
C ARG A 8 -10.52 -19.33 -44.64
N GLY A 9 -11.19 -19.73 -43.56
CA GLY A 9 -12.00 -18.84 -42.75
C GLY A 9 -11.13 -17.75 -42.15
N ALA A 10 -11.60 -16.51 -42.20
CA ALA A 10 -10.99 -15.39 -41.51
C ALA A 10 -11.17 -15.61 -40.00
N THR A 11 -10.06 -15.73 -39.28
CA THR A 11 -10.04 -15.70 -37.82
C THR A 11 -10.41 -14.29 -37.40
N VAL A 12 -11.60 -14.11 -36.83
CA VAL A 12 -11.97 -12.87 -36.16
C VAL A 12 -11.03 -12.72 -34.96
N ALA A 13 -10.18 -11.69 -35.01
CA ALA A 13 -9.38 -11.30 -33.86
C ALA A 13 -10.33 -10.91 -32.73
N LEU A 14 -10.32 -11.68 -31.65
CA LEU A 14 -11.00 -11.30 -30.41
C LEU A 14 -10.39 -10.00 -29.94
N ALA A 15 -11.23 -8.99 -29.75
CA ALA A 15 -10.84 -7.75 -29.09
C ALA A 15 -10.20 -8.09 -27.73
N PRO A 16 -9.14 -7.37 -27.30
CA PRO A 16 -8.56 -7.59 -25.99
C PRO A 16 -9.66 -7.45 -24.93
N PRO A 17 -9.66 -8.29 -23.88
CA PRO A 17 -10.63 -8.16 -22.80
C PRO A 17 -10.57 -6.73 -22.27
N ALA A 18 -11.75 -6.13 -22.05
CA ALA A 18 -11.85 -4.84 -21.41
C ALA A 18 -10.99 -4.86 -20.16
N ARG A 19 -9.93 -4.02 -20.13
CA ARG A 19 -9.07 -3.88 -18.96
C ARG A 19 -10.00 -3.61 -17.78
N ARG A 20 -10.03 -4.53 -16.80
CA ARG A 20 -10.65 -4.22 -15.51
C ARG A 20 -10.07 -2.87 -15.08
N PRO A 21 -10.88 -1.92 -14.58
CA PRO A 21 -10.36 -0.70 -14.00
C PRO A 21 -9.26 -1.10 -13.01
N ARG A 22 -8.05 -0.61 -13.23
CA ARG A 22 -6.93 -0.90 -12.34
C ARG A 22 -7.32 -0.46 -10.92
N PRO A 23 -6.93 -1.21 -9.88
CA PRO A 23 -7.23 -0.85 -8.51
C PRO A 23 -6.77 0.58 -8.25
N GLY A 24 -7.66 1.43 -7.75
CA GLY A 24 -7.27 2.79 -7.36
C GLY A 24 -6.32 2.80 -6.15
N ILE A 25 -6.27 1.68 -5.41
CA ILE A 25 -5.58 1.52 -4.13
C ILE A 25 -4.73 0.25 -4.18
N GLU A 26 -3.47 0.39 -3.78
CA GLU A 26 -2.61 -0.73 -3.41
C GLU A 26 -2.53 -0.82 -1.88
N TYR A 27 -2.51 -2.05 -1.38
CA TYR A 27 -2.37 -2.38 0.03
C TYR A 27 -1.20 -3.32 0.27
N ARG A 28 -0.39 -3.03 1.28
CA ARG A 28 0.71 -3.88 1.73
C ARG A 28 0.22 -4.84 2.81
N ALA A 29 0.08 -6.11 2.44
CA ALA A 29 -0.46 -7.16 3.32
C ALA A 29 0.33 -7.32 4.62
N ARG A 30 -0.34 -7.71 5.70
CA ARG A 30 0.32 -8.03 6.98
C ARG A 30 1.02 -9.38 6.96
N SER A 31 0.52 -10.31 6.15
CA SER A 31 0.97 -11.70 6.11
C SER A 31 2.36 -11.87 5.50
N ASP A 32 2.66 -11.16 4.41
CA ASP A 32 3.88 -11.35 3.63
C ASP A 32 4.57 -10.07 3.17
N GLU A 33 4.03 -8.91 3.56
CA GLU A 33 4.52 -7.57 3.23
C GLU A 33 4.53 -7.22 1.73
N ALA A 34 3.87 -8.02 0.89
CA ALA A 34 3.73 -7.73 -0.53
C ALA A 34 2.60 -6.73 -0.80
N TRP A 35 2.73 -5.99 -1.90
CA TRP A 35 1.71 -5.06 -2.38
C TRP A 35 0.71 -5.75 -3.29
N TYR A 36 -0.57 -5.48 -3.04
CA TYR A 36 -1.70 -6.00 -3.78
C TYR A 36 -2.69 -4.92 -4.16
N GLY A 37 -3.35 -5.08 -5.30
CA GLY A 37 -4.55 -4.30 -5.61
C GLY A 37 -5.66 -4.58 -4.60
N ALA A 38 -6.22 -3.53 -4.01
CA ALA A 38 -7.22 -3.65 -2.96
C ALA A 38 -8.35 -2.64 -3.07
N ARG A 39 -9.41 -2.91 -2.29
CA ARG A 39 -10.53 -2.03 -2.00
C ARG A 39 -10.72 -1.96 -0.50
N VAL A 40 -11.31 -0.88 -0.02
CA VAL A 40 -11.56 -0.69 1.40
C VAL A 40 -13.03 -0.35 1.65
N ALA A 41 -13.53 -0.76 2.81
CA ALA A 41 -14.84 -0.41 3.31
C ALA A 41 -14.84 -0.39 4.83
N VAL A 42 -15.68 0.44 5.43
CA VAL A 42 -15.98 0.36 6.87
C VAL A 42 -17.25 -0.49 7.04
N GLN A 43 -17.16 -1.56 7.83
CA GLN A 43 -18.27 -2.48 8.11
C GLN A 43 -18.36 -2.69 9.61
N ASP A 44 -19.51 -2.36 10.20
CA ASP A 44 -19.75 -2.44 11.66
C ASP A 44 -18.71 -1.71 12.52
N GLY A 45 -18.08 -0.65 11.98
CA GLY A 45 -17.04 0.13 12.65
C GLY A 45 -15.62 -0.43 12.50
N LEU A 46 -15.45 -1.55 11.79
CA LEU A 46 -14.15 -2.12 11.44
C LEU A 46 -13.76 -1.70 10.03
N LEU A 47 -12.48 -1.48 9.78
CA LEU A 47 -11.96 -1.32 8.41
C LEU A 47 -11.71 -2.71 7.81
N ARG A 48 -12.36 -2.98 6.68
CA ARG A 48 -12.15 -4.16 5.85
C ARG A 48 -11.31 -3.80 4.64
N VAL A 49 -10.25 -4.56 4.41
CA VAL A 49 -9.41 -4.51 3.21
C VAL A 49 -9.70 -5.75 2.38
N MET A 50 -10.23 -5.53 1.17
CA MET A 50 -10.62 -6.57 0.23
C MET A 50 -9.59 -6.64 -0.90
N PHE A 51 -8.97 -7.80 -1.09
CA PHE A 51 -8.01 -7.98 -2.17
C PHE A 51 -8.73 -8.22 -3.50
N GLU A 52 -8.35 -7.52 -4.57
CA GLU A 52 -9.11 -7.58 -5.84
C GLU A 52 -9.04 -8.94 -6.58
N THR A 53 -8.03 -9.75 -6.27
CA THR A 53 -7.76 -11.03 -6.94
C THR A 53 -7.91 -12.25 -6.04
N PHE A 54 -8.33 -12.07 -4.78
CA PHE A 54 -8.51 -13.14 -3.80
C PHE A 54 -9.95 -13.18 -3.30
N SER A 55 -10.32 -14.31 -2.69
CA SER A 55 -11.63 -14.46 -2.04
C SER A 55 -11.69 -13.71 -0.73
N GLU A 56 -12.90 -13.50 -0.23
CA GLU A 56 -13.17 -12.79 1.04
C GLU A 56 -12.50 -13.44 2.25
N ASP A 57 -12.19 -14.74 2.20
CA ASP A 57 -11.44 -15.46 3.23
C ASP A 57 -10.01 -14.91 3.43
N ALA A 58 -9.47 -14.20 2.43
CA ALA A 58 -8.18 -13.55 2.51
C ALA A 58 -8.26 -12.11 3.04
N ASP A 59 -9.45 -11.53 3.18
CA ASP A 59 -9.62 -10.13 3.56
C ASP A 59 -9.01 -9.84 4.93
N GLU A 60 -8.45 -8.64 5.05
CA GLU A 60 -7.85 -8.18 6.29
C GLU A 60 -8.78 -7.19 7.01
N TRP A 61 -8.90 -7.36 8.33
CA TRP A 61 -9.73 -6.53 9.19
C TRP A 61 -8.89 -5.75 10.19
N TYR A 62 -9.35 -4.54 10.49
CA TYR A 62 -8.78 -3.67 11.52
C TYR A 62 -9.87 -3.20 12.48
N ASP A 63 -9.70 -3.53 13.76
CA ASP A 63 -10.53 -3.11 14.87
C ASP A 63 -9.90 -1.89 15.56
N PRO A 64 -10.58 -0.73 15.57
CA PRO A 64 -10.13 0.48 16.25
C PRO A 64 -9.69 0.31 17.71
N GLY A 65 -10.33 -0.59 18.47
CA GLY A 65 -10.07 -0.80 19.89
C GLY A 65 -9.01 -1.86 20.18
N ALA A 66 -8.77 -2.79 19.25
CA ALA A 66 -7.79 -3.87 19.44
C ALA A 66 -6.46 -3.61 18.73
N ASP A 67 -6.49 -2.98 17.55
CA ASP A 67 -5.30 -2.87 16.68
C ASP A 67 -4.53 -1.56 16.82
N PHE A 68 -5.04 -0.58 17.58
CA PHE A 68 -4.44 0.74 17.71
C PHE A 68 -4.23 1.11 19.18
N ALA A 69 -2.97 1.05 19.61
CA ALA A 69 -2.57 1.43 20.97
C ALA A 69 -2.04 2.87 21.02
N SER A 70 -1.68 3.45 19.87
CA SER A 70 -1.06 4.76 19.76
C SER A 70 -1.37 5.44 18.43
N PRO A 71 -1.22 6.78 18.34
CA PRO A 71 -1.28 7.49 17.06
C PRO A 71 -0.30 6.95 16.00
N GLY A 72 0.84 6.40 16.43
CA GLY A 72 1.82 5.79 15.52
C GLY A 72 1.28 4.55 14.80
N ASP A 73 0.31 3.84 15.38
CA ASP A 73 -0.34 2.69 14.73
C ASP A 73 -1.25 3.14 13.58
N VAL A 74 -1.85 4.33 13.70
CA VAL A 74 -2.64 4.96 12.62
C VAL A 74 -1.73 5.34 11.45
N ASP A 75 -0.56 5.93 11.75
CA ASP A 75 0.45 6.25 10.73
C ASP A 75 0.99 4.98 10.06
N ALA A 76 1.26 3.93 10.84
CA ALA A 76 1.70 2.64 10.33
C ALA A 76 0.66 1.98 9.43
N LEU A 77 -0.63 2.06 9.78
CA LEU A 77 -1.70 1.59 8.91
C LEU A 77 -1.80 2.43 7.64
N ARG A 78 -1.77 3.77 7.75
CA ARG A 78 -1.82 4.66 6.59
C ARG A 78 -0.71 4.36 5.59
N ALA A 79 0.50 4.07 6.07
CA ALA A 79 1.65 3.71 5.24
C ALA A 79 1.50 2.36 4.51
N ARG A 80 0.52 1.52 4.87
CA ARG A 80 0.19 0.30 4.13
C ARG A 80 -0.72 0.54 2.94
N PHE A 81 -1.17 1.77 2.70
CA PHE A 81 -1.98 2.11 1.54
C PHE A 81 -1.28 3.12 0.65
N ARG A 82 -1.40 2.94 -0.66
CA ARG A 82 -0.97 3.93 -1.63
C ARG A 82 -1.83 3.88 -2.88
N ARG A 83 -1.60 4.83 -3.77
CA ARG A 83 -2.12 4.77 -5.14
C ARG A 83 -1.38 3.70 -5.94
N GLU A 84 -2.02 3.21 -7.00
CA GLU A 84 -1.40 2.26 -7.95
C GLU A 84 0.01 2.70 -8.36
N SER A 85 0.97 1.78 -8.21
CA SER A 85 2.32 1.92 -8.71
C SER A 85 2.34 1.61 -10.19
N LEU A 86 2.90 2.51 -10.98
CA LEU A 86 2.90 2.38 -12.43
C LEU A 86 4.22 1.79 -12.91
N PRO A 87 4.20 0.83 -13.86
CA PRO A 87 5.42 0.36 -14.49
C PRO A 87 6.25 1.52 -15.01
N LEU A 88 7.57 1.46 -14.80
CA LEU A 88 8.49 2.44 -15.33
C LEU A 88 8.47 2.36 -16.86
N ASP A 89 8.19 3.49 -17.49
CA ASP A 89 8.29 3.61 -18.95
C ASP A 89 9.77 3.71 -19.34
N ASP A 90 10.18 2.94 -20.35
CA ASP A 90 11.54 2.93 -20.91
C ASP A 90 12.06 4.35 -21.18
N ALA A 91 11.23 5.22 -21.77
CA ALA A 91 11.61 6.61 -22.07
C ALA A 91 11.77 7.48 -20.81
N ARG A 92 11.19 7.05 -19.68
CA ARG A 92 11.21 7.76 -18.40
C ARG A 92 12.20 7.21 -17.39
N CYS A 93 12.98 6.19 -17.75
CA CYS A 93 14.06 5.68 -16.89
C CYS A 93 15.09 6.78 -16.51
N GLY A 94 15.17 7.82 -17.34
CA GLY A 94 15.93 9.04 -17.12
C GLY A 94 15.58 9.79 -15.84
N ASP A 95 14.34 9.66 -15.36
CA ASP A 95 13.80 10.42 -14.23
C ASP A 95 14.30 9.90 -12.87
N LEU A 96 14.64 8.61 -12.79
CA LEU A 96 15.02 7.96 -11.53
C LEU A 96 16.34 8.48 -10.93
N ARG A 97 16.39 8.59 -9.61
CA ARG A 97 17.52 9.06 -8.81
C ARG A 97 17.79 8.14 -7.61
N PRO A 98 19.06 7.95 -7.22
CA PRO A 98 19.38 7.32 -5.94
C PRO A 98 18.57 7.92 -4.79
N GLY A 99 17.97 7.05 -3.97
CA GLY A 99 17.04 7.41 -2.89
C GLY A 99 15.56 7.24 -3.24
N ASP A 100 15.20 7.15 -4.52
CA ASP A 100 13.81 6.94 -4.93
C ASP A 100 13.25 5.62 -4.38
N MET A 101 12.01 5.65 -3.91
CA MET A 101 11.27 4.46 -3.53
C MET A 101 10.65 3.82 -4.78
N LEU A 102 10.96 2.55 -4.99
CA LEU A 102 10.49 1.74 -6.11
C LEU A 102 9.71 0.54 -5.58
N CYS A 103 8.77 0.05 -6.39
CA CYS A 103 8.07 -1.21 -6.16
C CYS A 103 8.54 -2.22 -7.21
N LEU A 104 9.06 -3.37 -6.78
CA LEU A 104 9.69 -4.35 -7.66
C LEU A 104 8.90 -5.64 -7.74
N ALA A 105 8.66 -6.09 -8.97
CA ALA A 105 8.14 -7.41 -9.24
C ALA A 105 9.21 -8.47 -8.97
N CYS A 106 8.91 -9.40 -8.07
CA CYS A 106 9.82 -10.42 -7.54
C CYS A 106 9.22 -11.80 -7.74
N GLY A 107 9.93 -12.66 -8.47
CA GLY A 107 9.58 -14.07 -8.54
C GLY A 107 10.06 -14.80 -7.29
N ILE A 108 9.12 -15.18 -6.42
CA ILE A 108 9.39 -15.98 -5.23
C ILE A 108 9.00 -17.45 -5.46
N PRO A 109 9.64 -18.42 -4.80
CA PRO A 109 9.18 -19.80 -4.81
C PRO A 109 7.72 -19.85 -4.34
N GLY A 110 6.84 -20.46 -5.14
CA GLY A 110 5.46 -20.68 -4.72
C GLY A 110 5.35 -21.83 -3.72
N ASP A 111 4.22 -21.90 -3.01
CA ASP A 111 3.94 -22.94 -2.01
C ASP A 111 3.51 -24.30 -2.63
N GLY A 112 3.48 -24.41 -3.96
CA GLY A 112 3.03 -25.61 -4.70
C GLY A 112 4.18 -26.52 -5.18
N ASP A 113 3.83 -27.76 -5.53
CA ASP A 113 4.75 -28.82 -6.02
C ASP A 113 5.35 -28.57 -7.43
N GLY A 114 5.50 -27.31 -7.86
CA GLY A 114 6.01 -26.95 -9.19
C GLY A 114 7.03 -25.81 -9.19
N ASP A 115 7.90 -25.79 -10.21
CA ASP A 115 8.94 -24.77 -10.40
C ASP A 115 8.41 -23.37 -10.77
N ALA A 116 7.08 -23.18 -10.80
CA ALA A 116 6.47 -21.91 -11.15
C ALA A 116 6.61 -20.92 -9.98
N LYS A 117 7.34 -19.82 -10.22
CA LYS A 117 7.49 -18.74 -9.24
C LYS A 117 6.21 -17.92 -9.16
N GLU A 118 5.74 -17.65 -7.95
CA GLU A 118 4.71 -16.66 -7.72
C GLU A 118 5.33 -15.26 -7.86
N LEU A 119 4.63 -14.37 -8.55
CA LEU A 119 5.08 -12.99 -8.70
C LEU A 119 4.48 -12.15 -7.56
N LYS A 120 5.34 -11.58 -6.72
CA LYS A 120 4.96 -10.64 -5.66
C LYS A 120 5.68 -9.31 -5.81
N TYR A 121 5.15 -8.27 -5.18
CA TYR A 121 5.63 -6.90 -5.33
C TYR A 121 6.13 -6.36 -4.00
N TYR A 122 7.37 -5.88 -3.95
CA TYR A 122 8.00 -5.40 -2.72
C TYR A 122 8.67 -4.05 -2.93
N ASP A 123 8.71 -3.25 -1.86
CA ASP A 123 9.41 -1.98 -1.91
C ASP A 123 10.93 -2.15 -1.81
N ALA A 124 11.62 -1.29 -2.55
CA ALA A 124 13.07 -1.18 -2.52
C ALA A 124 13.47 0.28 -2.75
N VAL A 125 14.59 0.68 -2.16
CA VAL A 125 15.21 1.98 -2.42
C VAL A 125 16.23 1.83 -3.54
N LEU A 126 16.17 2.74 -4.51
CA LEU A 126 17.16 2.84 -5.57
C LEU A 126 18.50 3.33 -5.01
N GLU A 127 19.57 2.59 -5.26
CA GLU A 127 20.92 2.97 -4.82
C GLU A 127 21.75 3.58 -5.94
N THR A 128 21.78 2.93 -7.09
CA THR A 128 22.57 3.38 -8.24
C THR A 128 21.85 3.10 -9.55
N VAL A 129 22.18 3.88 -10.57
CA VAL A 129 21.65 3.73 -11.93
C VAL A 129 22.83 3.58 -12.89
N GLU A 130 22.91 2.44 -13.55
CA GLU A 130 23.84 2.20 -14.64
C GLU A 130 23.14 2.54 -15.96
N ARG A 131 23.47 3.71 -16.51
CA ARG A 131 22.84 4.21 -17.73
C ARG A 131 23.50 3.61 -18.97
N ALA A 132 22.67 3.17 -19.90
CA ALA A 132 23.07 2.67 -21.21
C ALA A 132 22.32 3.42 -22.32
N ALA A 133 22.84 3.40 -23.54
CA ALA A 133 22.15 3.98 -24.69
C ALA A 133 20.89 3.16 -24.99
N HIS A 134 19.76 3.83 -25.17
CA HIS A 134 18.50 3.17 -25.51
C HIS A 134 18.49 2.79 -26.98
N ASP A 135 17.85 1.66 -27.28
CA ASP A 135 17.63 1.19 -28.64
C ASP A 135 16.15 1.28 -29.00
N THR A 136 15.86 1.30 -30.29
CA THR A 136 14.48 1.18 -30.79
C THR A 136 14.35 -0.07 -31.63
N VAL A 137 13.48 -0.99 -31.19
CA VAL A 137 13.17 -2.25 -31.88
C VAL A 137 11.72 -2.20 -32.31
N ASP A 138 11.46 -2.35 -33.61
CA ASP A 138 10.11 -2.29 -34.20
C ASP A 138 9.30 -1.02 -33.83
N GLY A 139 9.98 0.11 -33.62
CA GLY A 139 9.37 1.38 -33.25
C GLY A 139 9.04 1.53 -31.76
N VAL A 140 9.45 0.57 -30.93
CA VAL A 140 9.34 0.63 -29.47
C VAL A 140 10.72 0.84 -28.86
N GLU A 141 10.84 1.81 -27.96
CA GLU A 141 12.06 2.06 -27.21
C GLU A 141 12.29 0.92 -26.21
N GLN A 142 13.52 0.43 -26.15
CA GLN A 142 13.97 -0.57 -25.19
C GLN A 142 15.06 0.05 -24.33
N CYS A 143 14.85 0.04 -23.01
CA CYS A 143 15.77 0.56 -22.01
C CYS A 143 16.70 -0.56 -21.52
N PRO A 144 18.01 -0.51 -21.81
CA PRO A 144 18.98 -1.46 -21.28
C PRO A 144 19.61 -1.02 -19.95
N CYS A 145 19.16 0.09 -19.36
CA CYS A 145 19.68 0.58 -18.08
C CYS A 145 19.48 -0.47 -16.97
N ARG A 146 20.41 -0.48 -16.01
CA ARG A 146 20.34 -1.34 -14.82
C ARG A 146 20.22 -0.51 -13.56
N PHE A 147 19.42 -1.00 -12.62
CA PHE A 147 19.12 -0.34 -11.36
C PHE A 147 19.56 -1.23 -10.22
N THR A 148 20.50 -0.74 -9.41
CA THR A 148 20.84 -1.40 -8.16
C THR A 148 19.90 -0.92 -7.08
N VAL A 149 19.24 -1.84 -6.40
CA VAL A 149 18.18 -1.57 -5.43
C VAL A 149 18.41 -2.33 -4.14
N ARG A 150 17.92 -1.79 -3.01
CA ARG A 150 17.89 -2.47 -1.71
C ARG A 150 16.46 -2.63 -1.23
N PHE A 151 16.02 -3.86 -1.03
CA PHE A 151 14.69 -4.15 -0.51
C PHE A 151 14.51 -3.59 0.89
N THR A 152 13.42 -2.88 1.13
CA THR A 152 13.08 -2.31 2.43
C THR A 152 12.17 -3.23 3.24
N GLU A 153 11.44 -4.11 2.56
CA GLU A 153 10.40 -4.96 3.12
C GLU A 153 10.43 -6.36 2.50
N GLY A 154 9.67 -7.28 3.08
CA GLY A 154 9.48 -8.63 2.56
C GLY A 154 10.66 -9.57 2.82
N PRO A 155 10.64 -10.78 2.24
CA PRO A 155 11.59 -11.83 2.53
C PRO A 155 13.04 -11.51 2.09
N ARG A 156 13.22 -10.49 1.26
CA ARG A 156 14.53 -10.02 0.77
C ARG A 156 15.02 -8.75 1.46
N ARG A 157 14.34 -8.29 2.51
CA ARG A 157 14.68 -7.04 3.21
C ARG A 157 16.19 -6.94 3.52
N GLY A 158 16.77 -5.80 3.15
CA GLY A 158 18.19 -5.49 3.31
C GLY A 158 19.09 -6.09 2.23
N CYS A 159 18.62 -7.06 1.44
CA CYS A 159 19.37 -7.57 0.29
C CYS A 159 19.39 -6.55 -0.83
N GLN A 160 20.50 -6.56 -1.58
CA GLN A 160 20.67 -5.78 -2.80
C GLN A 160 20.36 -6.67 -4.01
N ASP A 161 19.88 -6.05 -5.09
CA ASP A 161 19.72 -6.71 -6.39
C ASP A 161 20.00 -5.74 -7.54
N GLU A 162 20.23 -6.28 -8.72
CA GLU A 162 20.33 -5.52 -9.96
C GLU A 162 19.17 -5.90 -10.89
N VAL A 163 18.36 -4.92 -11.27
CA VAL A 163 17.13 -5.13 -12.03
C VAL A 163 17.08 -4.26 -13.29
N GLY A 164 16.28 -4.67 -14.28
CA GLY A 164 15.94 -3.86 -15.45
C GLY A 164 14.60 -3.14 -15.31
N VAL A 165 14.27 -2.32 -16.31
CA VAL A 165 13.02 -1.54 -16.37
C VAL A 165 11.77 -2.43 -16.23
N GLU A 166 11.84 -3.66 -16.73
CA GLU A 166 10.71 -4.57 -16.90
C GLU A 166 10.05 -5.06 -15.60
N VAL A 167 10.76 -4.93 -14.47
CA VAL A 167 10.26 -5.31 -13.14
C VAL A 167 10.09 -4.12 -12.20
N VAL A 168 10.34 -2.90 -12.67
CA VAL A 168 10.31 -1.69 -11.85
C VAL A 168 8.96 -0.98 -12.02
N CYS A 169 8.31 -0.68 -10.90
CA CYS A 169 7.18 0.24 -10.82
C CYS A 169 7.55 1.47 -9.99
N CYS A 170 7.16 2.65 -10.45
CA CYS A 170 7.31 3.90 -9.72
C CYS A 170 6.21 4.03 -8.65
N VAL A 171 6.63 4.29 -7.41
CA VAL A 171 5.72 4.56 -6.30
C VAL A 171 5.24 6.01 -6.38
N PRO A 172 3.92 6.28 -6.32
CA PRO A 172 3.43 7.65 -6.32
C PRO A 172 3.75 8.38 -5.01
N ASP A 173 4.25 9.62 -5.10
CA ASP A 173 4.53 10.46 -3.92
C ASP A 173 3.25 10.99 -3.24
N SER A 174 2.15 11.06 -3.97
CA SER A 174 0.90 11.61 -3.47
C SER A 174 0.20 10.62 -2.53
N PRO A 175 -0.32 11.10 -1.38
CA PRO A 175 -1.06 10.24 -0.48
C PRO A 175 -2.32 9.69 -1.16
N ILE A 176 -2.72 8.49 -0.75
CA ILE A 176 -3.98 7.92 -1.20
C ILE A 176 -5.15 8.78 -0.71
N GLN A 177 -6.14 9.00 -1.58
CA GLN A 177 -7.38 9.69 -1.27
C GLN A 177 -8.54 8.70 -1.42
N ASP A 178 -8.85 8.00 -0.34
CA ASP A 178 -10.03 7.15 -0.25
C ASP A 178 -10.92 7.63 0.91
N PRO A 179 -12.21 7.94 0.66
CA PRO A 179 -13.09 8.46 1.70
C PRO A 179 -13.29 7.50 2.88
N ALA A 180 -13.46 6.20 2.64
CA ALA A 180 -13.72 5.22 3.70
C ALA A 180 -12.48 5.00 4.57
N LEU A 181 -11.30 4.94 3.95
CA LEU A 181 -10.03 4.89 4.68
C LEU A 181 -9.81 6.18 5.49
N SER A 182 -10.08 7.34 4.89
CA SER A 182 -9.86 8.64 5.57
C SER A 182 -10.79 8.78 6.77
N GLU A 183 -12.07 8.49 6.60
CA GLU A 183 -13.06 8.49 7.69
C GLU A 183 -12.62 7.57 8.84
N PHE A 184 -12.24 6.34 8.53
CA PHE A 184 -11.78 5.39 9.54
C PHE A 184 -10.53 5.88 10.29
N LEU A 185 -9.50 6.35 9.58
CA LEU A 185 -8.26 6.80 10.21
C LEU A 185 -8.48 8.06 11.07
N ASP A 186 -9.34 8.97 10.62
CA ASP A 186 -9.68 10.19 11.37
C ASP A 186 -10.47 9.83 12.63
N ASP A 187 -11.43 8.90 12.55
CA ASP A 187 -12.18 8.41 13.70
C ASP A 187 -11.28 7.76 14.75
N VAL A 188 -10.33 6.91 14.34
CA VAL A 188 -9.36 6.30 15.26
C VAL A 188 -8.45 7.37 15.88
N THR A 189 -7.99 8.34 15.09
CA THR A 189 -7.14 9.44 15.57
C THR A 189 -7.86 10.29 16.62
N ASN A 190 -9.14 10.58 16.41
CA ASN A 190 -9.94 11.40 17.31
C ASN A 190 -10.13 10.76 18.69
N ARG A 191 -10.24 9.42 18.77
CA ARG A 191 -10.37 8.69 20.05
C ARG A 191 -9.20 8.95 20.98
N PHE A 192 -7.96 8.97 20.45
CA PHE A 192 -6.78 9.31 21.25
C PHE A 192 -6.82 10.74 21.80
N GLY A 193 -7.42 11.68 21.07
CA GLY A 193 -7.61 13.06 21.52
C GLY A 193 -8.66 13.20 22.63
N GLU A 194 -9.73 12.40 22.58
CA GLU A 194 -10.78 12.37 23.60
C GLU A 194 -10.30 11.72 24.91
N ASP A 195 -9.55 10.63 24.82
CA ASP A 195 -8.94 9.95 25.98
C ASP A 195 -7.97 10.87 26.73
N GLN A 196 -7.21 11.69 26.00
CA GLN A 196 -6.28 12.64 26.61
C GLN A 196 -7.01 13.80 27.31
N ARG A 197 -8.14 14.24 26.77
CA ARG A 197 -9.00 15.28 27.39
C ARG A 197 -9.71 14.76 28.64
N THR A 198 -10.24 13.55 28.61
CA THR A 198 -10.91 12.92 29.76
C THR A 198 -9.92 12.61 30.89
N ALA A 199 -8.72 12.10 30.59
CA ALA A 199 -7.66 11.90 31.58
C ALA A 199 -7.22 13.21 32.26
N THR A 200 -7.13 14.30 31.49
CA THR A 200 -6.77 15.63 32.02
C THR A 200 -7.88 16.20 32.91
N ALA A 201 -9.15 16.04 32.54
CA ALA A 201 -10.29 16.47 33.34
C ALA A 201 -10.42 15.69 34.67
N ALA A 202 -10.16 14.38 34.66
CA ALA A 202 -10.18 13.54 35.86
C ALA A 202 -9.04 13.84 36.86
N SER A 203 -7.97 14.49 36.40
CA SER A 203 -6.79 14.80 37.23
C SER A 203 -6.86 16.17 37.93
N GLN A 204 -7.93 16.95 37.74
CA GLN A 204 -8.10 18.24 38.43
C GLN A 204 -8.50 18.04 39.90
N PRO A 205 -7.77 18.61 40.88
CA PRO A 205 -8.13 18.47 42.29
C PRO A 205 -9.44 19.20 42.60
N ALA A 206 -10.33 18.52 43.34
CA ALA A 206 -11.59 19.09 43.82
C ALA A 206 -11.34 20.37 44.63
N ALA A 207 -12.09 21.43 44.31
CA ALA A 207 -12.02 22.69 45.03
C ALA A 207 -12.33 22.49 46.53
N PRO A 208 -11.58 23.12 47.45
CA PRO A 208 -11.84 22.98 48.87
C PRO A 208 -13.20 23.58 49.22
N THR A 209 -14.08 22.76 49.78
CA THR A 209 -15.36 23.19 50.33
C THR A 209 -15.15 24.20 51.46
N PRO A 210 -15.82 25.36 51.45
CA PRO A 210 -15.67 26.34 52.52
C PRO A 210 -16.29 25.82 53.80
N SER A 211 -15.45 25.61 54.82
CA SER A 211 -15.86 25.30 56.18
C SER A 211 -16.62 26.47 56.80
N SER A 212 -17.86 26.23 57.24
CA SER A 212 -18.67 27.20 57.96
C SER A 212 -18.14 27.42 59.37
N GLU A 213 -17.42 28.53 59.58
CA GLU A 213 -17.05 28.99 60.91
C GLU A 213 -18.28 29.50 61.66
N ARG A 214 -18.61 28.82 62.77
CA ARG A 214 -19.59 29.26 63.76
C ARG A 214 -19.05 30.50 64.47
N ARG A 215 -19.74 31.64 64.36
CA ARG A 215 -19.54 32.78 65.26
C ARG A 215 -20.05 32.42 66.64
N TYR A 216 -19.15 32.39 67.61
CA TYR A 216 -19.46 32.44 69.03
C TYR A 216 -19.74 33.91 69.38
N SER A 217 -20.97 34.22 69.80
CA SER A 217 -21.31 35.51 70.39
C SER A 217 -20.81 35.55 71.83
N SER A 218 -19.91 36.48 72.15
CA SER A 218 -19.61 36.86 73.54
C SER A 218 -20.21 38.24 73.79
N SER A 219 -21.20 38.29 74.68
CA SER A 219 -21.74 39.53 75.24
C SER A 219 -20.82 40.03 76.34
N ASN A 220 -20.56 41.34 76.35
CA ASN A 220 -20.16 42.08 77.55
C ASN A 220 -20.86 43.44 77.52
#